data_AF-A0A084VEW9-F1
#
_entry.id   AF-A0A084VEW9-F1
#
_cell.length_a   1.000
_cell.length_b   1.000
_cell.length_c   1.000
_cell.angle_alpha   90.00
_cell.angle_beta   90.00
_cell.angle_gamma   90.00
#
_symmetry.space_group_name_H-M   'P 1'
#
loop_
_entity.id
_entity.type
_entity.pdbx_description
1 polymer ?
#
loop_
_entity_poly.entity_id
_entity_poly.type
_entity_poly.pdbx_seq_one_letter_code
_entity_poly.pdbx_strand_id
1 'polypeptide(L)'
;MQLQYIPATIDGDGPANLEKFFTPYTDTLPDGTLQNALRGYPLLGKRKTLPEGYTGVILQETKKPLSSDEDRTLTFGGAFREFTYWNYDRNPSRNDPFEKALNWLQLAEVLHNDGQDELQEKQESNTRVAEKSNQENNGL
;
A
#
# COMPACT_ATOMS: atom_id res chain seq x y z
N MET A 1 0.36 10.57 -12.09
CA MET A 1 0.16 11.27 -10.80
C MET A 1 1.39 11.02 -9.95
N GLN A 2 1.97 12.07 -9.37
CA GLN A 2 3.13 11.95 -8.48
C GLN A 2 2.68 12.22 -7.05
N LEU A 3 2.88 11.24 -6.16
CA LEU A 3 2.47 11.33 -4.75
C LEU A 3 3.70 11.48 -3.85
N GLN A 4 3.64 12.45 -2.94
CA GLN A 4 4.70 12.76 -1.98
C GLN A 4 4.14 12.57 -0.57
N TYR A 5 4.64 11.59 0.18
CA TYR A 5 4.39 11.46 1.60
C TYR A 5 5.46 12.25 2.35
N ILE A 6 5.08 13.39 2.93
CA ILE A 6 5.99 14.29 3.66
C ILE A 6 5.85 14.12 5.18
N PRO A 7 6.92 14.28 5.96
CA PRO A 7 6.88 14.16 7.42
C PRO A 7 6.35 15.46 8.08
N ALA A 8 5.31 16.07 7.51
CA ALA A 8 4.77 17.35 7.96
C ALA A 8 3.24 17.39 7.87
N THR A 9 2.62 18.11 8.80
CA THR A 9 1.21 18.49 8.69
C THR A 9 1.12 19.83 7.96
N ILE A 10 0.27 19.89 6.93
CA ILE A 10 -0.04 21.13 6.21
C ILE A 10 -1.51 21.43 6.46
N ASP A 11 -1.80 22.58 7.06
CA ASP A 11 -3.19 22.97 7.39
C ASP A 11 -4.02 23.36 6.16
N GLY A 12 -3.37 23.72 5.06
CA GLY A 12 -4.02 24.03 3.79
C GLY A 12 -4.30 22.78 2.95
N ASP A 13 -5.53 22.66 2.46
CA ASP A 13 -6.03 21.57 1.60
C ASP A 13 -6.17 21.98 0.11
N GLY A 14 -5.63 23.15 -0.25
CA GLY A 14 -5.68 23.71 -1.60
C GLY A 14 -4.60 23.19 -2.56
N PRO A 15 -4.65 23.62 -3.84
CA PRO A 15 -3.65 23.24 -4.83
C PRO A 15 -2.25 23.76 -4.46
N ALA A 16 -1.24 22.91 -4.65
CA ALA A 16 0.16 23.24 -4.45
C ALA A 16 0.96 23.01 -5.73
N ASN A 17 1.83 23.97 -6.09
CA ASN A 17 2.63 23.90 -7.31
C ASN A 17 3.96 23.16 -7.08
N LEU A 18 3.89 21.83 -7.02
CA LEU A 18 5.06 20.97 -6.81
C LEU A 18 6.09 21.12 -7.94
N GLU A 19 5.63 21.26 -9.18
CA GLU A 19 6.49 21.42 -10.37
C GLU A 19 7.35 22.67 -10.33
N LYS A 20 6.92 23.71 -9.61
CA LYS A 20 7.70 24.94 -9.46
C LYS A 20 8.61 24.93 -8.23
N PHE A 21 8.17 24.31 -7.13
CA PHE A 21 8.78 24.54 -5.81
C PHE A 21 9.37 23.28 -5.16
N PHE A 22 9.11 22.09 -5.68
CA PHE A 22 9.52 20.84 -5.04
C PHE A 22 10.21 19.90 -6.02
N THR A 23 9.53 19.50 -7.10
CA THR A 23 10.03 18.48 -8.05
C THR A 23 11.39 18.84 -8.67
N PRO A 24 11.64 20.08 -9.15
CA PRO A 24 12.91 20.43 -9.77
C PRO A 24 14.10 20.48 -8.80
N TYR A 25 13.83 20.58 -7.50
CA TYR A 25 14.85 20.64 -6.44
C TYR A 25 15.07 19.27 -5.77
N THR A 26 14.50 18.21 -6.34
CA THR A 26 14.71 16.84 -5.86
C THR A 26 15.96 16.26 -6.52
N ASP A 27 17.01 16.09 -5.73
CA ASP A 27 18.23 15.41 -6.17
C ASP A 27 18.15 13.91 -5.91
N THR A 28 18.80 13.12 -6.76
CA THR A 28 18.99 11.68 -6.54
C THR A 28 20.45 11.42 -6.22
N LEU A 29 20.71 10.93 -5.00
CA LEU A 29 22.03 10.55 -4.54
C LEU A 29 22.50 9.23 -5.21
N PRO A 30 23.81 8.93 -5.19
CA PRO A 30 24.35 7.72 -5.85
C PRO A 30 23.78 6.39 -5.33
N ASP A 31 23.32 6.36 -4.08
CA ASP A 31 22.68 5.20 -3.44
C ASP A 31 21.18 5.06 -3.81
N GLY A 32 20.65 5.96 -4.63
CA GLY A 32 19.25 6.04 -5.01
C GLY A 32 18.34 6.73 -3.98
N THR A 33 18.90 7.26 -2.89
CA THR A 33 18.17 8.12 -1.94
C THR A 33 17.83 9.44 -2.62
N LEU A 34 16.62 9.92 -2.42
CA LEU A 34 16.19 11.24 -2.88
C LEU A 34 16.49 12.28 -1.81
N GLN A 35 16.91 13.47 -2.21
CA GLN A 35 17.17 14.58 -1.30
C GLN A 35 16.40 15.82 -1.74
N ASN A 36 15.80 16.53 -0.80
CA ASN A 36 15.13 17.82 -1.03
C ASN A 36 15.09 18.61 0.29
N ALA A 37 14.42 19.75 0.32
CA ALA A 37 14.11 20.47 1.55
C ALA A 37 12.69 21.00 1.52
N LEU A 38 12.02 21.00 2.68
CA LEU A 38 10.71 21.62 2.85
C LEU A 38 10.80 22.67 3.95
N ARG A 39 10.49 23.92 3.61
CA ARG A 39 10.57 25.07 4.54
C ARG A 39 11.94 25.21 5.23
N GLY A 40 13.01 24.83 4.53
CA GLY A 40 14.38 24.89 5.05
C GLY A 40 14.83 23.66 5.85
N TYR A 41 13.95 22.70 6.09
CA TYR A 41 14.31 21.44 6.75
C TYR A 41 14.70 20.38 5.71
N PRO A 42 15.86 19.70 5.89
CA PRO A 42 16.33 18.70 4.95
C PRO A 42 15.42 17.47 4.95
N LEU A 43 15.11 16.99 3.75
CA LEU A 43 14.33 15.79 3.51
C LEU A 43 15.20 14.74 2.83
N LEU A 44 15.12 13.51 3.33
CA LEU A 44 15.67 12.32 2.69
C LEU A 44 14.53 11.37 2.37
N GLY A 45 14.48 10.91 1.13
CA GLY A 45 13.34 10.21 0.57
C GLY A 45 13.71 8.95 -0.17
N LYS A 46 12.72 8.08 -0.37
CA LYS A 46 12.87 6.88 -1.18
C LYS A 46 11.57 6.62 -1.93
N ARG A 47 11.68 6.24 -3.20
CA ARG A 47 10.53 5.73 -3.95
C ARG A 47 10.08 4.40 -3.37
N LYS A 48 8.78 4.27 -3.15
CA LYS A 48 8.14 3.12 -2.55
C LYS A 48 7.02 2.65 -3.44
N THR A 49 6.95 1.34 -3.61
CA THR A 49 5.86 0.69 -4.33
C THR A 49 5.01 -0.07 -3.31
N LEU A 50 3.70 -0.01 -3.48
CA LEU A 50 2.78 -0.82 -2.68
C LEU A 50 3.04 -2.32 -2.88
N PRO A 51 2.76 -3.16 -1.88
CA PRO A 51 2.85 -4.62 -2.01
C PRO A 51 2.03 -5.14 -3.20
N GLU A 52 2.43 -6.31 -3.72
CA GLU A 52 1.69 -6.98 -4.79
C GLU A 52 0.23 -7.27 -4.36
N GLY A 53 -0.70 -7.23 -5.31
CA GLY A 53 -2.13 -7.35 -5.02
C GLY A 53 -2.79 -6.05 -4.54
N TYR A 54 -2.03 -5.02 -4.13
CA TYR A 54 -2.57 -3.75 -3.65
C TYR A 54 -2.46 -2.62 -4.67
N THR A 55 -3.46 -1.74 -4.65
CA THR A 55 -3.49 -0.47 -5.38
C THR A 55 -4.04 0.61 -4.46
N GLY A 56 -3.33 1.73 -4.36
CA GLY A 56 -3.80 2.90 -3.63
C GLY A 56 -4.81 3.65 -4.46
N VAL A 57 -5.90 4.10 -3.82
CA VAL A 57 -6.93 4.92 -4.45
C VAL A 57 -7.08 6.24 -3.71
N ILE A 58 -7.30 7.32 -4.47
CA ILE A 58 -7.64 8.64 -3.94
C ILE A 58 -9.13 8.83 -4.15
N LEU A 59 -9.82 9.15 -3.06
CA LEU A 59 -11.25 9.44 -3.06
C LEU A 59 -11.46 10.89 -2.64
N GLN A 60 -12.37 11.58 -3.32
CA GLN A 60 -12.70 12.98 -3.05
C GLN A 60 -14.18 13.09 -2.71
N GLU A 61 -14.47 13.76 -1.60
CA GLU A 61 -15.83 14.06 -1.18
C GLU A 61 -16.30 15.33 -1.91
N THR A 62 -17.17 15.14 -2.91
CA THR A 62 -17.63 16.25 -3.77
C THR A 62 -18.77 17.06 -3.18
N LYS A 63 -19.45 16.52 -2.18
CA LYS A 63 -20.53 17.19 -1.45
C LYS A 63 -20.33 16.94 0.04
N LYS A 64 -20.14 18.00 0.83
CA LYS A 64 -20.13 17.88 2.29
C LYS A 64 -21.57 17.59 2.74
N PRO A 65 -21.81 16.51 3.50
CA PRO A 65 -23.13 16.23 4.08
C PRO A 65 -23.57 17.43 4.92
N LEU A 66 -24.83 17.83 4.78
CA LEU A 66 -25.38 18.96 5.55
C LEU A 66 -25.85 18.51 6.95
N SER A 67 -25.95 17.20 7.19
CA SER A 67 -26.25 16.59 8.49
C SER A 67 -25.52 15.24 8.65
N SER A 68 -25.50 14.70 9.87
CA SER A 68 -24.93 13.39 10.18
C SER A 68 -25.70 12.21 9.57
N ASP A 69 -26.94 12.45 9.15
CA ASP A 69 -27.87 11.40 8.69
C ASP A 69 -27.86 11.25 7.17
N GLU A 70 -27.09 12.09 6.46
CA GLU A 70 -26.98 12.07 5.00
C GLU A 70 -25.78 11.23 4.56
N ASP A 71 -26.01 10.36 3.57
CA ASP A 71 -24.98 9.47 3.05
C ASP A 71 -23.82 10.23 2.38
N ARG A 72 -22.60 9.84 2.74
CA ARG A 72 -21.38 10.42 2.17
C ARG A 72 -21.15 9.91 0.75
N THR A 73 -21.03 10.83 -0.19
CA THR A 73 -20.69 10.49 -1.59
C THR A 73 -19.20 10.77 -1.85
N LEU A 74 -18.45 9.70 -2.08
CA LEU A 74 -17.05 9.76 -2.48
C LEU A 74 -16.91 9.49 -3.98
N THR A 75 -16.10 10.30 -4.65
CA THR A 75 -15.77 10.14 -6.07
C THR A 75 -14.32 9.72 -6.26
N PHE A 76 -14.06 8.94 -7.31
CA PHE A 76 -12.71 8.50 -7.63
C PHE A 76 -11.87 9.67 -8.15
N GLY A 77 -10.80 10.00 -7.42
CA GLY A 77 -9.84 11.05 -7.78
C GLY A 77 -8.55 10.52 -8.43
N GLY A 78 -8.27 9.23 -8.34
CA GLY A 78 -7.10 8.62 -8.97
C GLY A 78 -6.64 7.34 -8.30
N ALA A 79 -5.66 6.67 -8.90
CA ALA A 79 -5.02 5.49 -8.35
C ALA A 79 -3.50 5.59 -8.47
N PHE A 80 -2.79 4.94 -7.55
CA PHE A 80 -1.33 4.91 -7.53
C PHE A 80 -0.82 3.57 -7.00
N ARG A 81 0.37 3.20 -7.47
CA ARG A 81 1.15 2.08 -6.90
C ARG A 81 2.51 2.53 -6.38
N GLU A 82 3.01 3.66 -6.86
CA GLU A 82 4.27 4.25 -6.41
C GLU A 82 4.03 5.63 -5.79
N PHE A 83 4.80 5.93 -4.76
CA PHE A 83 4.87 7.24 -4.13
C PHE A 83 6.27 7.44 -3.55
N THR A 84 6.64 8.68 -3.26
CA THR A 84 7.89 8.96 -2.56
C THR A 84 7.61 9.14 -1.07
N TYR A 85 8.30 8.37 -0.25
CA TYR A 85 8.26 8.50 1.20
C TYR A 85 9.45 9.34 1.68
N TRP A 86 9.17 10.44 2.38
CA TRP A 86 10.17 11.36 2.91
C TRP A 86 10.25 11.29 4.43
N ASN A 87 11.45 11.46 4.96
CA ASN A 87 11.77 11.64 6.37
C ASN A 87 12.60 12.93 6.54
N TYR A 88 12.55 13.52 7.74
CA TYR A 88 13.45 14.61 8.10
C TYR A 88 14.82 14.06 8.50
N ASP A 89 15.88 14.56 7.86
CA ASP A 89 17.29 14.39 8.25
C ASP A 89 17.74 12.93 8.54
N ARG A 90 17.00 11.94 8.03
CA ARG A 90 17.31 10.52 8.19
C ARG A 90 16.80 9.72 7.00
N ASN A 91 17.55 8.69 6.62
CA ASN A 91 17.14 7.80 5.54
C ASN A 91 15.87 7.03 5.94
N PRO A 92 14.87 6.94 5.03
CA PRO A 92 13.77 5.99 5.17
C PRO A 92 14.25 4.56 5.45
N SER A 93 13.67 3.92 6.46
CA SER A 93 14.09 2.60 6.94
C SER A 93 12.91 1.72 7.30
N ARG A 94 13.13 0.40 7.42
CA ARG A 94 12.09 -0.57 7.81
C ARG A 94 11.49 -0.31 9.20
N ASN A 95 12.14 0.51 10.02
CA ASN A 95 11.67 0.85 11.36
C ASN A 95 10.63 1.99 11.37
N ASP A 96 10.43 2.66 10.24
CA ASP A 96 9.46 3.74 10.12
C ASP A 96 8.03 3.23 10.34
N PRO A 97 7.17 3.99 11.06
CA PRO A 97 5.79 3.57 11.32
C PRO A 97 5.00 3.23 10.05
N PHE A 98 5.24 3.98 8.98
CA PHE A 98 4.58 3.78 7.70
C PHE A 98 4.99 2.45 7.04
N GLU A 99 6.27 2.06 7.09
CA GLU A 99 6.72 0.76 6.56
C GLU A 99 6.11 -0.40 7.35
N LYS A 100 5.97 -0.24 8.67
CA LYS A 100 5.28 -1.21 9.52
C LYS A 100 3.79 -1.32 9.16
N ALA A 101 3.14 -0.22 8.81
CA ALA A 101 1.76 -0.22 8.34
C ALA A 101 1.61 -0.96 7.00
N LEU A 102 2.58 -0.85 6.08
CA LEU A 102 2.56 -1.66 4.86
C LEU A 102 2.78 -3.16 5.13
N ASN A 103 3.64 -3.52 6.08
CA ASN A 103 3.81 -4.92 6.50
C ASN A 103 2.54 -5.50 7.11
N TRP A 104 1.74 -4.67 7.80
CA TRP A 104 0.46 -5.11 8.34
C TRP A 104 -0.50 -5.63 7.27
N LEU A 105 -0.46 -5.09 6.04
CA LEU A 105 -1.32 -5.56 4.95
C LEU A 105 -1.11 -7.06 4.66
N GLN A 106 0.15 -7.48 4.53
CA GLN A 106 0.52 -8.88 4.29
C GLN A 106 0.14 -9.77 5.48
N LEU A 107 0.34 -9.27 6.71
CA LEU A 107 -0.03 -10.02 7.91
C LEU A 107 -1.54 -10.20 8.03
N ALA A 108 -2.32 -9.16 7.73
CA ALA A 108 -3.77 -9.22 7.77
C ALA A 108 -4.32 -10.21 6.73
N GLU A 109 -3.73 -10.29 5.54
CA GLU A 109 -4.08 -11.29 4.53
C GLU A 109 -3.90 -12.71 5.06
N VAL A 110 -2.76 -13.01 5.70
CA VAL A 110 -2.51 -14.33 6.31
C VAL A 110 -3.48 -14.62 7.46
N LEU A 111 -3.74 -13.65 8.33
CA LEU A 111 -4.60 -13.81 9.51
C LEU A 111 -6.08 -14.02 9.16
N HIS A 112 -6.54 -13.44 8.05
CA HIS A 112 -7.94 -13.50 7.61
C HIS A 112 -8.15 -14.42 6.40
N ASN A 113 -7.12 -15.15 5.98
CA ASN A 113 -7.29 -16.24 5.03
C ASN A 113 -7.93 -17.41 5.76
N ASP A 114 -9.27 -17.48 5.74
CA ASP A 114 -10.11 -18.45 6.46
C ASP A 114 -9.96 -19.90 5.94
N GLY A 115 -8.74 -20.45 5.98
CA GLY A 115 -8.49 -21.89 5.84
C GLY A 115 -8.73 -22.48 4.44
N GLN A 116 -8.56 -21.72 3.36
CA GLN A 116 -8.62 -22.29 2.00
C GLN A 116 -7.56 -23.40 1.80
N ASP A 117 -6.46 -23.35 2.55
CA ASP A 117 -5.41 -24.37 2.52
C ASP A 117 -5.85 -25.68 3.21
N GLU A 118 -6.64 -25.62 4.29
CA GLU A 118 -7.15 -26.83 4.98
C GLU A 118 -8.20 -27.59 4.15
N LEU A 119 -8.94 -26.89 3.29
CA LEU A 119 -9.94 -27.50 2.42
C LEU A 119 -9.29 -28.17 1.20
N GLN A 120 -8.20 -27.61 0.66
CA GLN A 120 -7.46 -28.21 -0.45
C GLN A 120 -6.72 -29.50 -0.02
N GLU A 121 -6.06 -29.51 1.15
CA GLU A 121 -5.39 -30.72 1.66
C GLU A 121 -6.39 -31.86 1.98
N LYS A 122 -7.57 -31.53 2.51
CA LYS A 122 -8.64 -32.52 2.77
C LYS A 122 -9.26 -33.06 1.47
N GLN A 123 -9.32 -32.25 0.41
CA GLN A 123 -9.83 -32.69 -0.90
C GLN A 123 -8.82 -33.54 -1.67
N GLU A 124 -7.53 -33.18 -1.67
CA GLU A 124 -6.47 -33.98 -2.29
C GLU A 124 -6.26 -35.32 -1.58
N SER A 125 -6.31 -35.34 -0.24
CA SER A 125 -6.22 -36.58 0.52
C SER A 125 -7.42 -37.50 0.29
N ASN A 126 -8.65 -36.97 0.24
CA ASN A 126 -9.83 -37.76 -0.11
C ASN A 126 -9.79 -38.32 -1.54
N THR A 127 -9.27 -37.54 -2.50
CA THR A 127 -9.14 -37.98 -3.89
C THR A 127 -8.11 -39.10 -4.03
N ARG A 128 -6.96 -38.99 -3.36
CA ARG A 128 -5.91 -40.03 -3.35
C ARG A 128 -6.34 -41.33 -2.64
N VAL A 129 -7.20 -41.24 -1.62
CA VAL A 129 -7.75 -42.41 -0.92
C VAL A 129 -8.83 -43.11 -1.76
N ALA A 130 -9.65 -42.37 -2.50
CA ALA A 130 -10.65 -42.92 -3.42
C ALA A 130 -10.00 -43.65 -4.62
N GLU A 131 -8.84 -43.18 -5.11
CA GLU A 131 -8.12 -43.83 -6.20
C GLU A 131 -7.47 -45.17 -5.80
N LYS A 132 -6.96 -45.28 -4.56
CA LYS A 132 -6.36 -46.53 -4.06
C LYS A 132 -7.39 -47.64 -3.81
N SER A 133 -8.56 -47.29 -3.28
CA SER A 133 -9.64 -48.26 -3.00
C SER A 133 -10.32 -48.80 -4.27
N ASN A 134 -10.21 -48.09 -5.40
CA ASN A 134 -10.68 -48.57 -6.71
C ASN A 134 -9.69 -49.52 -7.41
N GLN A 135 -8.40 -49.47 -7.05
CA GLN A 135 -7.38 -50.39 -7.60
C GLN A 135 -7.36 -51.74 -6.89
N GLU A 136 -7.64 -51.79 -5.58
CA GLU A 136 -7.69 -53.04 -4.81
C GLU A 136 -8.91 -53.92 -5.18
N ASN A 137 -10.01 -53.34 -5.67
CA ASN A 137 -11.20 -54.09 -6.08
C ASN A 137 -11.14 -54.69 -7.51
N ASN A 138 -10.09 -54.39 -8.28
CA ASN A 138 -9.97 -54.81 -9.68
C ASN A 138 -8.85 -55.85 -9.91
N GLY A 139 -8.26 -56.39 -8.83
CA GLY A 139 -7.27 -57.46 -8.87
C GLY A 139 -7.83 -58.77 -8.33
N LEU A 140 -8.57 -59.49 -9.18
CA LEU A 140 -8.83 -60.94 -9.08
C LEU A 140 -7.82 -61.66 -9.97
#